data_AF-A0A349MEW1-F1
#
_entry.id   AF-A0A349MEW1-F1
#
_cell.length_a   1.000
_cell.length_b   1.000
_cell.length_c   1.000
_cell.angle_alpha   90.00
_cell.angle_beta   90.00
_cell.angle_gamma   90.00
#
_symmetry.space_group_name_H-M   'P 1'
#
loop_
_entity.id
_entity.type
_entity.pdbx_description
1 polymer ?
#
loop_
_entity_poly.entity_id
_entity_poly.type
_entity_poly.pdbx_seq_one_letter_code
_entity_poly.pdbx_strand_id
1 'polypeptide(L)'
;RNALEGISPYDVEHRIVVSGTIRWMRELAEFVRDEQGVVIEVNGTVQDITDRQEAQENIRLLSQAMDQSSSEIVITDLDGRIIYINPRCMETTGYSRDELMHHNPSLVQSGNTPLSVYQDL
;
A
#
# COMPACT_ATOMS: atom_id res chain seq x y z
N ARG A 1 27.77 -8.58 -9.75
CA ARG A 1 28.69 -9.52 -10.46
C ARG A 1 28.31 -11.00 -10.25
N ASN A 2 27.11 -11.33 -9.72
CA ASN A 2 26.74 -12.71 -9.36
C ASN A 2 25.75 -13.40 -10.32
N ALA A 3 25.46 -12.82 -11.48
CA ALA A 3 24.42 -13.33 -12.39
C ALA A 3 24.85 -14.58 -13.21
N LEU A 4 26.15 -14.86 -13.31
CA LEU A 4 26.68 -16.00 -14.08
C LEU A 4 26.90 -17.27 -13.22
N GLU A 5 26.65 -17.23 -11.91
CA GLU A 5 26.93 -18.37 -11.02
C GLU A 5 25.68 -19.22 -10.69
N GLY A 6 24.51 -18.87 -11.23
CA GLY A 6 23.37 -19.79 -11.35
C GLY A 6 22.84 -20.39 -10.04
N ILE A 7 22.85 -19.63 -8.95
CA ILE A 7 22.12 -20.01 -7.74
C ILE A 7 20.68 -19.54 -7.93
N SER A 8 19.76 -20.50 -8.09
CA SER A 8 18.28 -20.50 -7.95
C SER A 8 17.57 -19.22 -7.42
N PRO A 9 16.26 -19.10 -7.70
CA PRO A 9 15.67 -18.43 -8.85
C PRO A 9 16.05 -16.94 -8.94
N TYR A 10 16.24 -16.45 -10.16
CA TYR A 10 16.49 -15.05 -10.45
C TYR A 10 15.16 -14.29 -10.42
N ASP A 11 14.82 -13.63 -9.31
CA ASP A 11 13.66 -12.73 -9.18
C ASP A 11 14.15 -11.31 -8.98
N VAL A 12 14.09 -10.49 -10.02
CA VAL A 12 14.61 -9.12 -10.00
C VAL A 12 13.58 -8.15 -10.54
N GLU A 13 13.26 -7.14 -9.73
CA GLU A 13 12.53 -5.96 -10.17
C GLU A 13 13.53 -4.85 -10.52
N HIS A 14 13.43 -4.30 -11.73
CA HIS A 14 14.29 -3.21 -12.18
C HIS A 14 13.53 -2.24 -13.09
N ARG A 15 14.16 -1.10 -13.36
CA ARG A 15 13.59 -0.06 -14.22
C ARG A 15 14.28 -0.05 -15.57
N ILE A 16 13.48 0.05 -16.62
CA ILE A 16 13.94 0.30 -17.98
C ILE A 16 13.37 1.61 -18.49
N VAL A 17 13.98 2.16 -19.54
CA VAL A 17 13.45 3.33 -20.25
C VAL A 17 12.98 2.88 -21.63
N VAL A 18 11.69 3.03 -21.91
CA VAL A 18 11.08 2.71 -23.20
C VAL A 18 10.48 3.98 -23.75
N SER A 19 10.98 4.44 -24.90
CA SER A 19 10.50 5.67 -25.56
C SER A 19 10.48 6.91 -24.64
N GLY A 20 11.45 7.00 -23.71
CA GLY A 20 11.56 8.11 -22.75
C GLY A 20 10.73 7.96 -21.47
N THR A 21 9.90 6.92 -21.36
CA THR A 21 9.11 6.62 -20.16
C THR A 21 9.77 5.52 -19.34
N ILE A 22 9.78 5.65 -18.02
CA ILE A 22 10.27 4.61 -17.11
C ILE A 22 9.20 3.51 -17.02
N ARG A 23 9.63 2.26 -17.16
CA ARG A 23 8.80 1.08 -16.87
C ARG A 23 9.48 0.20 -15.84
N TRP A 24 8.69 -0.39 -14.96
CA TRP A 24 9.15 -1.37 -14.00
C TRP A 24 8.96 -2.77 -14.59
N MET A 25 10.03 -3.54 -14.62
CA MET A 25 10.06 -4.91 -15.11
C MET A 25 10.40 -5.85 -13.96
N ARG A 26 9.63 -6.92 -13.82
CA ARG A 26 9.98 -8.07 -12.99
C ARG A 26 10.42 -9.21 -13.88
N GLU A 27 11.61 -9.71 -13.64
CA GLU A 27 12.14 -10.87 -14.33
C GLU A 27 12.24 -12.02 -13.35
N LEU A 28 11.60 -13.14 -13.69
CA LEU A 28 11.72 -14.39 -12.97
C LEU A 28 12.39 -15.40 -13.88
N ALA A 29 13.50 -16.03 -13.47
CA ALA A 29 14.14 -17.09 -14.25
C ALA A 29 14.70 -18.24 -13.40
N GLU A 30 14.58 -19.44 -13.94
CA GLU A 30 15.14 -20.68 -13.41
C GLU A 30 16.08 -21.31 -14.43
N PHE A 31 17.16 -21.89 -13.93
CA PHE A 31 18.17 -22.58 -14.75
C PHE A 31 17.91 -24.08 -14.72
N VAL A 32 17.69 -24.67 -15.89
CA VAL A 32 17.63 -26.12 -16.05
C VAL A 32 19.04 -26.64 -16.27
N ARG A 33 19.43 -27.66 -15.50
CA ARG A 33 20.77 -28.24 -15.51
C ARG A 33 20.75 -29.71 -15.89
N ASP A 34 21.81 -30.18 -16.54
CA ASP A 34 22.05 -31.60 -16.78
C ASP A 34 22.56 -32.33 -15.52
N GLU A 35 22.80 -33.64 -15.65
CA GLU A 35 23.32 -34.49 -14.57
C GLU A 35 24.72 -34.09 -14.09
N GLN A 36 25.49 -33.38 -14.93
CA GLN A 36 26.82 -32.87 -14.61
C GLN A 36 26.76 -31.47 -13.96
N GLY A 37 25.56 -30.93 -13.75
CA GLY A 37 25.32 -29.62 -13.15
C GLY A 37 25.52 -28.45 -14.12
N VAL A 38 25.70 -28.71 -15.41
CA VAL A 38 25.85 -27.68 -16.44
C VAL A 38 24.48 -27.12 -16.80
N VAL A 39 24.36 -25.79 -16.88
CA VAL A 39 23.12 -25.13 -17.32
C VAL A 39 22.93 -25.41 -18.81
N ILE A 40 21.79 -26.02 -19.15
CA ILE A 40 21.42 -26.36 -20.53
C ILE A 40 20.26 -25.50 -21.05
N GLU A 41 19.46 -24.91 -20.16
CA GLU A 41 18.31 -24.09 -20.53
C GLU A 41 17.99 -23.07 -19.43
N VAL A 42 17.39 -21.94 -19.83
CA VAL A 42 16.89 -20.91 -18.92
C VAL A 42 15.41 -20.70 -19.21
N ASN A 43 14.57 -20.98 -18.21
CA ASN A 43 13.14 -20.73 -18.27
C ASN A 43 12.80 -19.50 -17.46
N GLY A 44 12.23 -18.48 -18.10
CA GLY A 44 11.90 -17.25 -17.42
C GLY A 44 10.73 -16.48 -18.00
N THR A 45 10.23 -15.54 -17.21
CA THR A 45 9.15 -14.63 -17.58
C THR A 45 9.60 -13.20 -17.30
N VAL A 46 9.11 -12.28 -18.14
CA VAL A 46 9.31 -10.85 -17.97
C VAL A 46 7.93 -10.23 -17.88
N GLN A 47 7.64 -9.58 -16.76
CA GLN A 47 6.37 -8.93 -16.50
C GLN A 47 6.57 -7.43 -16.35
N ASP A 48 5.82 -6.63 -17.10
CA ASP A 48 5.68 -5.20 -16.82
C ASP A 48 4.81 -5.03 -15.57
N ILE A 49 5.39 -4.45 -14.52
CA ILE A 49 4.74 -4.18 -13.23
C ILE A 49 4.60 -2.68 -12.96
N THR A 50 4.69 -1.84 -14.00
CA THR A 50 4.64 -0.37 -13.87
C THR A 50 3.36 0.06 -13.18
N ASP A 51 2.20 -0.38 -13.66
CA ASP A 51 0.89 -0.02 -13.09
C ASP A 51 0.78 -0.41 -11.61
N ARG A 52 1.34 -1.57 -11.23
CA ARG A 52 1.35 -2.05 -9.84
C ARG A 52 2.18 -1.12 -8.96
N GLN A 53 3.36 -0.73 -9.42
CA GLN A 53 4.28 0.14 -8.68
C GLN A 53 3.71 1.57 -8.56
N GLU A 54 3.12 2.11 -9.63
CA GLU A 54 2.47 3.43 -9.62
C GLU A 54 1.26 3.46 -8.69
N ALA A 55 0.43 2.41 -8.70
CA ALA A 55 -0.71 2.31 -7.78
C ALA A 55 -0.25 2.25 -6.31
N GLN A 56 0.79 1.47 -6.01
CA GLN A 56 1.36 1.39 -4.66
C GLN A 56 1.93 2.73 -4.19
N GLU A 57 2.65 3.44 -5.06
CA GLU A 57 3.20 4.75 -4.74
C GLU A 57 2.10 5.81 -4.54
N ASN A 58 1.05 5.78 -5.36
CA ASN A 58 -0.10 6.68 -5.20
C ASN A 58 -0.83 6.44 -3.87
N ILE A 59 -1.05 5.17 -3.50
CA ILE A 59 -1.63 4.82 -2.19
C ILE A 59 -0.74 5.34 -1.06
N ARG A 60 0.58 5.15 -1.16
CA ARG A 60 1.55 5.64 -0.18
C ARG A 60 1.49 7.16 -0.03
N LEU A 61 1.46 7.89 -1.15
CA LEU A 61 1.38 9.34 -1.17
C LEU A 61 0.08 9.85 -0.53
N LEU A 62 -1.07 9.26 -0.89
CA LEU A 62 -2.36 9.63 -0.33
C LEU A 62 -2.42 9.35 1.18
N SER A 63 -1.91 8.19 1.62
CA SER A 63 -1.82 7.87 3.05
C SER A 63 -0.99 8.91 3.81
N GLN A 64 0.18 9.29 3.26
CA GLN A 64 1.03 10.31 3.87
C GLN A 64 0.35 11.68 3.93
N ALA A 65 -0.37 12.07 2.87
CA ALA A 65 -1.11 13.32 2.83
C ALA A 65 -2.24 13.37 3.88
N MET A 66 -2.98 12.26 4.06
CA MET A 66 -4.01 12.18 5.09
C MET A 66 -3.43 12.24 6.51
N ASP A 67 -2.32 11.52 6.74
CA ASP A 67 -1.65 11.48 8.04
C ASP A 67 -1.06 12.84 8.44
N GLN A 68 -0.61 13.63 7.46
CA GLN A 68 -0.04 14.98 7.67
C GLN A 68 -1.08 16.10 7.59
N SER A 69 -2.35 15.79 7.34
CA SER A 69 -3.41 16.78 7.26
C SER A 69 -3.60 17.50 8.61
N SER A 70 -3.79 18.81 8.56
CA SER A 70 -4.12 19.63 9.73
C SER A 70 -5.57 19.50 10.18
N SER A 71 -6.42 18.89 9.36
CA SER A 71 -7.82 18.60 9.68
C SER A 71 -7.96 17.20 10.26
N GLU A 72 -8.95 17.00 11.12
CA GLU A 72 -9.33 15.66 11.57
C GLU A 72 -9.94 14.88 10.41
N ILE A 73 -9.45 13.66 10.21
CA ILE A 73 -9.97 12.75 9.18
C ILE A 73 -10.38 11.46 9.87
N VAL A 74 -11.64 11.10 9.68
CA VAL A 74 -12.23 9.82 10.12
C VAL A 74 -12.91 9.22 8.90
N ILE A 75 -12.63 7.95 8.63
CA ILE A 75 -13.30 7.18 7.57
C ILE A 75 -14.04 6.03 8.24
N THR A 76 -15.28 5.81 7.83
CA THR A 76 -16.11 4.71 8.32
C THR A 76 -16.45 3.73 7.20
N ASP A 77 -16.82 2.51 7.58
CA ASP A 77 -17.53 1.60 6.69
C ASP A 77 -19.01 2.03 6.50
N LEU A 78 -19.77 1.21 5.77
CA LEU A 78 -21.19 1.46 5.49
C LEU A 78 -22.09 1.33 6.73
N ASP A 79 -21.62 0.66 7.78
CA ASP A 79 -22.34 0.52 9.05
C ASP A 79 -21.97 1.64 10.04
N GLY A 80 -21.16 2.62 9.61
CA GLY A 80 -20.73 3.76 10.41
C GLY A 80 -19.64 3.40 11.44
N ARG A 81 -18.93 2.29 11.26
CA ARG A 81 -17.80 1.90 12.12
C ARG A 81 -16.51 2.50 11.59
N ILE A 82 -15.70 3.08 12.48
CA ILE A 82 -14.42 3.69 12.12
C ILE A 82 -13.47 2.62 11.58
N ILE A 83 -12.96 2.86 10.37
CA ILE A 83 -11.95 2.02 9.69
C ILE A 83 -10.62 2.75 9.48
N TYR A 84 -10.59 4.08 9.65
CA TYR A 84 -9.36 4.87 9.65
C TYR A 84 -9.56 6.17 10.43
N ILE A 85 -8.50 6.54 11.17
CA ILE A 85 -8.32 7.88 11.74
C ILE A 85 -6.91 8.36 11.46
N ASN A 86 -6.77 9.64 11.17
CA ASN A 86 -5.46 10.27 11.05
C ASN A 86 -4.90 10.69 12.43
N PRO A 87 -3.59 10.97 12.55
CA PRO A 87 -2.97 11.43 13.79
C PRO A 87 -3.66 12.65 14.41
N ARG A 88 -4.10 13.60 13.59
CA ARG A 88 -4.78 14.82 14.03
C ARG A 88 -6.05 14.54 14.85
N CYS A 89 -6.81 13.50 14.48
CA CYS A 89 -7.99 13.06 15.24
C CYS A 89 -7.60 12.57 16.63
N MET A 90 -6.52 11.79 16.76
CA MET A 90 -6.05 11.28 18.05
C MET A 90 -5.55 12.41 18.95
N GLU A 91 -4.79 13.36 18.39
CA GLU A 91 -4.29 14.52 19.13
C GLU A 91 -5.41 15.39 19.69
N THR A 92 -6.47 15.60 18.91
CA THR A 92 -7.55 16.52 19.28
C THR A 92 -8.55 15.88 20.24
N THR A 93 -8.89 14.60 20.02
CA THR A 93 -9.84 13.87 20.86
C THR A 93 -9.19 13.26 22.11
N GLY A 94 -7.88 13.01 22.08
CA GLY A 94 -7.13 12.34 23.16
C GLY A 94 -7.23 10.81 23.15
N TYR A 95 -8.03 10.23 22.26
CA TYR A 95 -8.16 8.77 22.13
C TYR A 95 -7.09 8.21 21.20
N SER A 96 -6.63 7.01 21.52
CA SER A 96 -5.78 6.24 20.64
C SER A 96 -6.57 5.61 19.49
N ARG A 97 -5.85 5.19 18.45
CA ARG A 97 -6.43 4.44 17.33
C ARG A 97 -7.19 3.21 17.81
N ASP A 98 -6.57 2.38 18.63
CA ASP A 98 -7.15 1.10 19.04
C ASP A 98 -8.46 1.27 19.84
N GLU A 99 -8.62 2.37 20.56
CA GLU A 99 -9.84 2.71 21.29
C GLU A 99 -10.99 3.13 20.37
N LEU A 100 -10.69 3.76 19.23
CA LEU A 100 -11.70 4.27 18.29
C LEU A 100 -12.03 3.30 17.16
N MET A 101 -11.09 2.45 16.76
CA MET A 101 -11.30 1.52 15.65
C MET A 101 -12.53 0.62 15.88
N HIS A 102 -13.31 0.41 14.83
CA HIS A 102 -14.55 -0.37 14.80
C HIS A 102 -15.73 0.17 15.66
N HIS A 103 -15.55 1.32 16.31
CA HIS A 103 -16.60 2.02 17.05
C HIS A 103 -17.27 3.08 16.17
N ASN A 104 -18.42 3.60 16.61
CA ASN A 104 -19.09 4.69 15.92
C ASN A 104 -18.41 6.03 16.27
N PRO A 105 -18.23 6.97 15.31
CA PRO A 105 -17.71 8.30 15.57
C PRO A 105 -18.46 9.09 16.64
N SER A 106 -19.70 8.71 16.97
CA SER A 106 -20.44 9.27 18.10
C SER A 106 -19.72 9.14 19.45
N LEU A 107 -18.78 8.19 19.57
CA LEU A 107 -17.99 7.97 20.79
C LEU A 107 -17.16 9.20 21.20
N VAL A 108 -16.71 10.01 20.22
CA VAL A 108 -15.90 11.22 20.46
C VAL A 108 -16.73 12.51 20.46
N GLN A 109 -18.05 12.42 20.51
CA GLN A 109 -18.91 13.61 20.53
C GLN A 109 -18.73 14.39 21.84
N SER A 110 -18.46 15.70 21.70
CA SER A 110 -18.33 16.62 22.83
C SER A 110 -19.66 16.94 23.53
N GLY A 111 -20.79 16.43 23.05
CA GLY A 111 -22.14 16.72 23.55
C GLY A 111 -22.65 18.15 23.23
N ASN A 112 -21.83 18.98 22.56
CA ASN A 112 -22.16 20.39 22.26
C ASN A 112 -22.95 20.56 20.96
N THR A 113 -23.03 19.54 20.12
CA THR A 113 -23.83 19.55 18.89
C THR A 113 -25.16 18.84 19.16
N PRO A 114 -26.32 19.52 19.05
CA PRO A 114 -27.62 18.90 19.28
C PRO A 114 -27.84 17.70 18.38
N LEU A 115 -28.39 16.60 18.92
CA LEU A 115 -28.70 15.37 18.19
C LEU A 115 -29.58 15.60 16.95
N SER A 116 -30.39 16.66 16.95
CA SER A 116 -31.22 17.07 15.80
C SER A 116 -30.42 17.38 14.53
N VAL A 117 -29.15 17.78 14.66
CA VAL A 117 -28.27 18.06 13.50
C VAL A 117 -27.89 16.78 12.75
N TYR A 118 -27.95 15.61 13.40
CA TYR A 118 -27.57 14.32 12.82
C TYR A 118 -28.76 13.50 12.30
N GLN A 119 -30.00 13.90 12.61
CA GLN A 119 -31.20 13.19 12.13
C GLN A 119 -31.57 13.54 10.68
N ASP A 120 -30.98 14.60 10.15
CA ASP A 120 -31.21 15.12 8.80
C ASP A 120 -30.08 14.77 7.81
N LEU A 121 -29.10 13.94 8.21
CA LEU A 121 -27.98 13.43 7.41
C LEU A 121 -28.18 11.95 7.08
#